data_AF-A0A1B9S4L3-F1
#
_entry.id   AF-A0A1B9S4L3-F1
#
_cell.length_a   1.000
_cell.length_b   1.000
_cell.length_c   1.000
_cell.angle_alpha   90.00
_cell.angle_beta   90.00
_cell.angle_gamma   90.00
#
_symmetry.space_group_name_H-M   'P 1'
#
loop_
_entity.id
_entity.type
_entity.pdbx_description
1 polymer ?
#
loop_
_entity_poly.entity_id
_entity_poly.type
_entity_poly.pdbx_seq_one_letter_code
_entity_poly.pdbx_strand_id
1 'polypeptide(L)'
;MPYMIDIAQYGQLGAARQGKMAMILTPALCRAARGFLDWTQTDLADRSGVSRSTIRDYEGDRHSLHRATEAQLRLALETGGIAFFRIDGHEVGICSKIPTADAAAPVHTESCEILSASGDQGQTTTRKPGR
;
A
#
# COMPACT_ATOMS: atom_id res chain seq x y z
N MET A 1 33.48 -18.25 -45.80
CA MET A 1 32.05 -18.60 -45.86
C MET A 1 31.52 -18.56 -44.43
N PRO A 2 31.02 -17.40 -43.98
CA PRO A 2 30.59 -17.18 -42.59
C PRO A 2 29.20 -17.77 -42.31
N TYR A 3 29.05 -18.25 -41.09
CA TYR A 3 27.86 -18.83 -40.48
C TYR A 3 26.70 -17.83 -40.47
N MET A 4 25.59 -18.19 -41.10
CA MET A 4 24.32 -17.45 -41.01
C MET A 4 23.43 -18.18 -40.01
N ILE A 5 23.28 -17.57 -38.84
CA ILE A 5 22.37 -18.00 -37.77
C ILE A 5 20.96 -17.60 -38.22
N ASP A 6 20.16 -18.58 -38.64
CA ASP A 6 18.76 -18.36 -39.02
C ASP A 6 17.89 -18.31 -37.75
N ILE A 7 17.76 -17.11 -37.17
CA ILE A 7 16.76 -16.79 -36.15
C ILE A 7 15.44 -16.57 -36.91
N ALA A 8 14.78 -17.66 -37.26
CA ALA A 8 13.44 -17.64 -37.82
C ALA A 8 12.53 -18.53 -36.97
N GLN A 9 11.92 -17.96 -35.93
CA GLN A 9 10.53 -18.26 -35.54
C GLN A 9 10.08 -17.38 -34.37
N TYR A 10 10.07 -16.06 -34.58
CA TYR A 10 9.07 -15.21 -33.94
C TYR A 10 7.74 -15.52 -34.65
N GLY A 11 6.88 -16.33 -34.03
CA GLY A 11 5.64 -16.76 -34.65
C GLY A 11 4.62 -17.22 -33.61
N GLN A 12 3.58 -16.40 -33.44
CA GLN A 12 2.30 -16.69 -32.79
C GLN A 12 2.20 -16.48 -31.26
N LEU A 13 2.40 -15.22 -30.87
CA LEU A 13 1.45 -14.53 -29.99
C LEU A 13 0.05 -14.59 -30.62
N GLY A 14 -0.89 -15.32 -30.01
CA GLY A 14 -2.31 -15.20 -30.37
C GLY A 14 -3.10 -16.49 -30.29
N ALA A 15 -3.37 -16.98 -29.08
CA ALA A 15 -4.50 -17.87 -28.85
C ALA A 15 -5.30 -17.40 -27.62
N ALA A 16 -6.55 -17.04 -27.90
CA ALA A 16 -7.64 -16.77 -26.97
C ALA A 16 -7.57 -15.50 -26.11
N ARG A 17 -8.00 -14.40 -26.75
CA ARG A 17 -8.82 -13.35 -26.13
C ARG A 17 -10.05 -14.00 -25.48
N GLN A 18 -9.95 -14.45 -24.22
CA GLN A 18 -11.15 -14.60 -23.41
C GLN A 18 -11.48 -13.21 -22.87
N GLY A 19 -12.73 -12.77 -23.04
CA GLY A 19 -13.24 -11.51 -22.50
C GLY A 19 -13.11 -11.46 -20.97
N LYS A 20 -11.90 -11.17 -20.48
CA LYS A 20 -11.58 -10.85 -19.10
C LYS A 20 -12.15 -9.46 -18.87
N MET A 21 -13.47 -9.40 -18.67
CA MET A 21 -14.09 -8.30 -17.94
C MET A 21 -13.14 -8.04 -16.76
N ALA A 22 -12.68 -6.81 -16.58
CA ALA A 22 -11.48 -6.47 -15.83
C ALA A 22 -11.45 -7.08 -14.41
N MET A 23 -10.86 -8.27 -14.23
CA MET A 23 -10.45 -8.72 -12.90
C MET A 23 -9.13 -8.03 -12.61
N ILE A 24 -9.11 -7.26 -11.53
CA ILE A 24 -7.93 -6.53 -11.09
C ILE A 24 -7.00 -7.50 -10.36
N LEU A 25 -7.58 -8.50 -9.67
CA LEU A 25 -6.82 -9.54 -9.01
C LEU A 25 -6.55 -10.69 -10.01
N THR A 26 -5.28 -10.92 -10.32
CA THR A 26 -4.84 -12.12 -11.04
C THR A 26 -4.31 -13.16 -10.05
N PRO A 27 -4.26 -14.47 -10.40
CA PRO A 27 -3.67 -15.49 -9.52
C PRO A 27 -2.24 -15.16 -9.10
N ALA A 28 -1.41 -14.66 -10.01
CA ALA A 28 -0.04 -14.25 -9.72
C ALA A 28 -0.01 -13.07 -8.74
N LEU A 29 -0.88 -12.08 -8.93
CA LEU A 29 -0.97 -10.91 -8.06
C LEU A 29 -1.48 -11.29 -6.65
N CYS A 30 -2.39 -12.27 -6.56
CA CYS A 30 -2.86 -12.78 -5.27
C CYS A 30 -1.72 -13.44 -4.47
N ARG A 31 -0.89 -14.26 -5.13
CA ARG A 31 0.32 -14.84 -4.50
C ARG A 31 1.32 -13.76 -4.08
N ALA A 32 1.56 -12.78 -4.94
CA ALA A 32 2.47 -11.66 -4.65
C ALA A 32 1.97 -10.83 -3.46
N ALA A 33 0.67 -10.50 -3.43
CA ALA A 33 0.03 -9.78 -2.35
C ALA A 33 0.12 -10.51 -1.01
N ARG A 34 -0.11 -11.83 -0.99
CA ARG A 34 0.09 -12.62 0.23
C ARG A 34 1.55 -12.68 0.66
N GLY A 35 2.47 -12.88 -0.28
CA GLY A 35 3.91 -12.88 0.02
C GLY A 35 4.36 -11.53 0.58
N PHE A 36 3.80 -10.43 0.08
CA PHE A 36 4.05 -9.08 0.61
C PHE A 36 3.59 -8.92 2.06
N LEU A 37 2.48 -9.57 2.43
CA LEU A 37 1.89 -9.50 3.76
C LEU A 37 2.37 -10.60 4.71
N ASP A 38 3.28 -11.48 4.26
CA ASP A 38 3.66 -12.71 4.96
C ASP A 38 2.46 -13.60 5.36
N TRP A 39 1.43 -13.65 4.52
CA TRP A 39 0.21 -14.44 4.76
C TRP A 39 0.25 -15.83 4.13
N THR A 40 -0.16 -16.83 4.91
CA THR A 40 -0.47 -18.16 4.39
C THR A 40 -1.81 -18.16 3.63
N GLN A 41 -2.11 -19.26 2.92
CA GLN A 41 -3.43 -19.43 2.29
C GLN A 41 -4.56 -19.50 3.33
N THR A 42 -4.26 -19.99 4.54
CA THR A 42 -5.22 -20.03 5.65
C THR A 42 -5.49 -18.63 6.19
N ASP A 43 -4.45 -17.80 6.38
CA ASP A 43 -4.63 -16.42 6.84
C ASP A 43 -5.51 -15.61 5.89
N LEU A 44 -5.32 -15.77 4.57
CA LEU A 44 -6.18 -15.12 3.58
C LEU A 44 -7.60 -15.67 3.62
N ALA A 45 -7.78 -16.98 3.83
CA ALA A 45 -9.10 -17.60 3.96
C ALA A 45 -9.88 -17.00 5.14
N ASP A 46 -9.24 -16.94 6.30
CA ASP A 46 -9.83 -16.44 7.54
C ASP A 46 -10.21 -14.97 7.44
N ARG A 47 -9.37 -14.14 6.79
CA ARG A 47 -9.61 -12.70 6.64
C ARG A 47 -10.62 -12.35 5.54
N SER A 48 -10.75 -13.18 4.51
CA SER A 48 -11.65 -12.92 3.37
C SER A 48 -13.00 -13.61 3.47
N GLY A 49 -13.14 -14.60 4.36
CA GLY A 49 -14.32 -15.46 4.43
C GLY A 49 -14.46 -16.41 3.24
N VAL A 50 -13.39 -16.58 2.45
CA VAL A 50 -13.35 -17.49 1.30
C VAL A 50 -12.67 -18.80 1.72
N SER A 51 -13.16 -19.94 1.25
CA SER A 51 -12.56 -21.23 1.63
C SER A 51 -11.10 -21.34 1.18
N ARG A 52 -10.25 -21.96 2.01
CA ARG A 52 -8.83 -22.22 1.68
C ARG A 52 -8.67 -23.01 0.38
N SER A 53 -9.57 -23.95 0.09
CA SER A 53 -9.60 -24.70 -1.17
C SER A 53 -9.84 -23.78 -2.37
N THR A 54 -10.79 -22.85 -2.28
CA THR A 54 -11.06 -21.87 -3.35
C THR A 54 -9.85 -21.00 -3.61
N ILE A 55 -9.15 -20.53 -2.57
CA ILE A 55 -7.93 -19.74 -2.70
C ILE A 55 -6.83 -20.55 -3.37
N ARG A 56 -6.57 -21.78 -2.92
CA ARG A 56 -5.57 -22.67 -3.51
C ARG A 56 -5.85 -22.93 -4.99
N ASP A 57 -7.10 -23.22 -5.34
CA ASP A 57 -7.48 -23.57 -6.71
C ASP A 57 -7.39 -22.34 -7.63
N TYR A 58 -7.75 -21.16 -7.12
CA TYR A 58 -7.57 -19.89 -7.82
C TYR A 58 -6.10 -19.55 -8.04
N GLU A 59 -5.27 -19.65 -6.99
CA GLU A 59 -3.83 -19.41 -7.09
C GLU A 59 -3.13 -20.44 -7.99
N GLY A 60 -3.69 -21.64 -8.15
CA GLY A 60 -3.21 -22.65 -9.09
C GLY A 60 -3.61 -22.40 -10.54
N ASP A 61 -4.28 -21.28 -10.85
CA ASP A 61 -4.83 -20.93 -12.17
C ASP A 61 -5.79 -22.00 -12.73
N ARG A 62 -6.47 -22.73 -11.83
CA ARG A 62 -7.40 -23.81 -12.20
C ARG A 62 -8.84 -23.31 -12.39
N HIS A 63 -9.16 -22.14 -11.86
CA HIS A 63 -10.51 -21.58 -11.90
C HIS A 63 -10.51 -20.06 -11.91
N SER A 64 -11.37 -19.46 -12.73
CA SER A 64 -11.69 -18.03 -12.63
C SER A 64 -12.62 -17.79 -11.45
N LEU A 65 -12.32 -16.79 -10.61
CA LEU A 65 -13.20 -16.43 -9.50
C LEU A 65 -14.49 -15.74 -9.96
N HIS A 66 -15.55 -15.90 -9.17
CA HIS A 66 -16.71 -15.03 -9.28
C HIS A 66 -16.36 -13.62 -8.78
N ARG A 67 -17.04 -12.59 -9.30
CA ARG A 67 -16.80 -11.18 -8.94
C ARG A 67 -16.91 -10.88 -7.47
N ALA A 68 -17.92 -11.44 -6.82
CA ALA A 68 -18.11 -11.33 -5.38
C ALA A 68 -16.90 -11.86 -4.61
N THR A 69 -16.39 -13.04 -4.99
CA THR A 69 -15.23 -13.66 -4.35
C THR A 69 -13.94 -12.90 -4.62
N GLU A 70 -13.76 -12.39 -5.84
CA GLU A 70 -12.64 -11.50 -6.18
C GLU A 70 -12.64 -10.26 -5.28
N ALA A 71 -13.80 -9.63 -5.09
CA ALA A 71 -13.95 -8.45 -4.25
C ALA A 71 -13.63 -8.75 -2.77
N GLN A 72 -14.04 -9.92 -2.25
CA GLN A 72 -13.72 -10.35 -0.89
C GLN A 72 -12.21 -10.52 -0.69
N LEU A 73 -11.54 -11.21 -1.61
CA LEU A 73 -10.08 -11.38 -1.54
C LEU A 73 -9.36 -10.04 -1.63
N ARG A 74 -9.76 -9.19 -2.57
CA ARG A 74 -9.20 -7.85 -2.75
C ARG A 74 -9.34 -7.02 -1.47
N LEU A 75 -10.54 -6.95 -0.91
CA LEU A 75 -10.81 -6.18 0.30
C LEU A 75 -10.01 -6.69 1.50
N ALA A 76 -9.88 -8.00 1.66
CA ALA A 76 -9.09 -8.59 2.73
C ALA A 76 -7.61 -8.18 2.61
N LEU A 77 -7.05 -8.26 1.41
CA LEU A 77 -5.67 -7.85 1.13
C LEU A 77 -5.49 -6.33 1.33
N GLU A 78 -6.43 -5.52 0.86
CA GLU A 78 -6.37 -4.06 1.05
C GLU A 78 -6.45 -3.65 2.52
N THR A 79 -7.30 -4.34 3.29
CA THR A 79 -7.37 -4.20 4.75
C THR A 79 -6.09 -4.66 5.44
N GLY A 80 -5.36 -5.60 4.82
CA GLY A 80 -4.05 -6.07 5.26
C GLY A 80 -2.92 -5.04 5.17
N GLY A 81 -3.15 -3.90 4.49
CA GLY A 81 -2.16 -2.84 4.35
C GLY A 81 -1.48 -2.78 3.00
N ILE A 82 -2.06 -3.40 1.96
CA ILE A 82 -1.65 -3.14 0.58
C ILE A 82 -2.69 -2.32 -0.18
N ALA A 83 -2.31 -1.76 -1.32
CA ALA A 83 -3.24 -1.17 -2.27
C ALA A 83 -2.94 -1.68 -3.68
N PHE A 84 -4.00 -1.91 -4.46
CA PHE A 84 -3.90 -2.27 -5.87
C PHE A 84 -4.09 -1.02 -6.72
N PHE A 85 -3.18 -0.81 -7.68
CA PHE A 85 -3.27 0.30 -8.62
C PHE A 85 -3.06 -0.20 -10.05
N ARG A 86 -3.72 0.47 -11.00
CA ARG A 86 -3.57 0.20 -12.43
C ARG A 86 -2.61 1.22 -13.01
N ILE A 87 -1.67 0.75 -13.80
CA ILE A 87 -0.76 1.60 -14.56
C ILE A 87 -1.28 1.65 -16.00
N ASP A 88 -1.48 2.85 -16.55
CA ASP A 88 -2.01 3.01 -17.90
C ASP A 88 -1.05 2.39 -18.93
N GLY A 89 -1.57 1.47 -19.76
CA GLY A 89 -0.80 0.70 -20.72
C GLY A 89 -0.10 -0.55 -20.17
N HIS A 90 -0.21 -0.83 -18.87
CA HIS A 90 0.51 -1.92 -18.20
C HIS A 90 -0.39 -2.78 -17.28
N GLU A 91 0.23 -3.79 -16.66
CA GLU A 91 -0.37 -4.70 -15.68
C GLU A 91 -0.68 -4.01 -14.33
N VAL A 92 -1.41 -4.69 -13.44
CA VAL A 92 -1.78 -4.19 -12.11
C VAL A 92 -0.62 -4.36 -11.13
N GLY A 93 -0.33 -3.33 -10.33
CA GLY A 93 0.70 -3.33 -9.30
C GLY A 93 0.14 -3.39 -7.86
N ILE A 94 1.02 -3.72 -6.90
CA ILE A 94 0.77 -3.66 -5.45
C ILE A 94 1.74 -2.68 -4.79
N CYS A 95 1.28 -1.89 -3.82
CA CYS A 95 2.11 -1.04 -2.97
C CYS A 95 1.69 -1.13 -1.51
N SER A 96 2.62 -0.79 -0.60
CA SER A 96 2.28 -0.64 0.82
C SER A 96 1.35 0.55 1.00
N LYS A 97 0.27 0.34 1.75
CA LYS A 97 -0.56 1.43 2.26
C LYS A 97 0.15 2.01 3.48
N ILE A 98 1.04 2.97 3.26
CA ILE A 98 1.54 3.80 4.36
C ILE A 98 0.29 4.49 4.95
N PRO A 99 -0.04 4.28 6.24
CA PRO A 99 -1.01 5.14 6.88
C PRO A 99 -0.36 6.52 6.86
N THR A 100 -0.88 7.44 6.04
CA THR A 100 -0.43 8.83 6.13
C THR A 100 -0.75 9.27 7.54
N ALA A 101 0.28 9.35 8.38
CA ALA A 101 0.20 9.94 9.72
C ALA A 101 0.13 11.47 9.62
N ASP A 102 -0.58 11.97 8.61
CA ASP A 102 -0.70 13.38 8.29
C ASP A 102 -2.15 13.69 7.87
N ALA A 103 -3.02 13.62 8.88
CA ALA A 103 -4.24 14.40 8.98
C ALA A 103 -4.44 14.84 10.44
N ALA A 104 -3.32 15.09 11.16
CA ALA A 104 -3.34 15.84 12.40
C ALA A 104 -3.09 17.31 12.01
N ALA A 105 -4.16 18.07 11.83
CA ALA A 105 -4.10 19.51 11.65
C ALA A 105 -3.25 20.14 12.77
N PRO A 106 -2.15 20.86 12.47
CA PRO A 106 -1.40 21.59 13.47
C PRO A 106 -2.04 22.97 13.63
N VAL A 107 -2.78 23.17 14.71
CA VAL A 107 -3.12 24.50 15.20
C VAL A 107 -3.08 24.48 16.72
N HIS A 108 -1.86 24.57 17.24
CA HIS A 108 -1.60 25.15 18.56
C HIS A 108 -0.57 26.26 18.37
N THR A 109 -1.16 27.46 18.28
CA THR A 109 -0.74 28.77 18.79
C THR A 109 0.72 29.20 18.62
N GLU A 110 0.82 30.29 17.86
CA GLU A 110 1.98 31.09 17.50
C GLU A 110 2.94 31.44 18.67
N SER A 111 4.22 31.22 18.34
CA SER A 111 5.37 32.13 18.48
C SER A 111 5.69 32.75 19.84
N CYS A 112 6.73 32.16 20.45
CA CYS A 112 7.70 32.84 21.28
C CYS A 112 8.66 33.65 20.40
N GLU A 113 8.69 34.98 20.54
CA GLU A 113 9.83 35.86 20.21
C GLU A 113 9.70 37.16 21.02
N ILE A 114 10.70 37.93 21.50
CA ILE A 114 12.16 37.88 21.65
C ILE A 114 12.49 39.03 22.65
N LEU A 115 13.57 38.90 23.42
CA LEU A 115 14.18 39.95 24.27
C LEU A 115 14.53 41.25 23.53
N SER A 116 14.40 42.40 24.21
CA SER A 116 15.36 43.54 24.27
C SER A 116 14.69 44.75 24.97
N ALA A 117 15.32 45.69 25.67
CA ALA A 117 16.58 45.85 26.38
C ALA A 117 16.47 47.20 27.13
N SER A 118 17.09 47.30 28.32
CA SER A 118 17.64 48.49 29.01
C SER A 118 16.81 49.77 29.21
N GLY A 119 16.71 50.20 30.49
CA GLY A 119 16.36 51.55 30.91
C GLY A 119 16.58 51.76 32.41
N ASP A 120 17.59 52.55 32.74
CA ASP A 120 18.18 52.93 34.03
C ASP A 120 17.27 53.79 34.94
N GLN A 121 17.80 54.14 36.14
CA GLN A 121 17.32 55.02 37.24
C GLN A 121 16.77 54.21 38.45
N GLY A 122 17.52 54.01 39.57
CA GLY A 122 17.88 55.02 40.59
C GLY A 122 16.67 55.27 41.52
N GLN A 123 16.66 55.23 42.86
CA GLN A 123 17.68 55.39 43.89
C GLN A 123 17.01 55.15 45.29
N THR A 124 17.81 54.83 46.32
CA THR A 124 17.68 55.21 47.77
C THR A 124 16.56 54.62 48.65
N THR A 125 16.91 53.75 49.63
CA THR A 125 16.99 53.98 51.11
C THR A 125 15.71 53.51 51.84
N THR A 126 15.67 52.94 53.06
CA THR A 126 16.60 52.59 54.13
C THR A 126 15.89 51.58 55.08
N ARG A 127 16.66 50.63 55.62
CA ARG A 127 16.55 49.83 56.89
C ARG A 127 15.23 49.79 57.70
N LYS A 128 14.89 48.61 58.24
CA LYS A 128 15.14 48.17 59.66
C LYS A 128 14.52 46.76 59.96
N PRO A 129 15.18 45.88 60.74
CA PRO A 129 14.63 44.59 61.18
C PRO A 129 14.17 44.58 62.66
N GLY A 130 13.39 43.55 63.03
CA GLY A 130 12.97 43.20 64.40
C GLY A 130 11.46 42.97 64.47
N ARG A 131 10.90 41.94 65.11
CA ARG A 131 11.37 41.03 66.16
C ARG A 131 10.43 39.82 66.15
#